data_AF-A0A6J2ERA8-F1
#
_entry.id   AF-A0A6J2ERA8-F1
#
_cell.length_a   1.000
_cell.length_b   1.000
_cell.length_c   1.000
_cell.angle_alpha   90.00
_cell.angle_beta   90.00
_cell.angle_gamma   90.00
#
_symmetry.space_group_name_H-M   'P 1'
#
loop_
_entity.id
_entity.type
_entity.pdbx_description
1 polymer ?
#
loop_
_entity_poly.entity_id
_entity_poly.type
_entity_poly.pdbx_seq_one_letter_code
_entity_poly.pdbx_strand_id
1 'polypeptide(L)'
;MAHRQPLAKVKGWLRIRNHLARQCLAEFLGVFVLLFLTQGAVAQAVTSGENKGNFFTMFLAGSLAVMVAIYVSGNVSDALQNYTGGNLTVTGPRETASIFATYPAPYLSLNNGFLDQVLGTGILIVGTLAIVDTRNKGVPAGLEPVAVGLLILAIGLSLGVNCGYPLNPARDLGPRLFTYVAGWGPEVFRAGNGWWWVPVVAPLVGATLGTATYQLLVALHHPEESEPAQDLEFALHKASVLETPASVRLSQ
;
A
#
# COMPACT_ATOMS: atom_id res chain seq x y z
N MET A 1 7.49 40.93 -18.31
CA MET A 1 7.69 39.55 -18.85
C MET A 1 9.04 38.90 -18.45
N ALA A 2 9.80 39.39 -17.45
CA ALA A 2 11.19 38.93 -17.20
C ALA A 2 11.42 37.95 -16.02
N HIS A 3 10.39 37.58 -15.24
CA HIS A 3 10.60 36.87 -13.96
C HIS A 3 10.50 35.33 -14.01
N ARG A 4 10.20 34.72 -15.18
CA ARG A 4 9.97 33.26 -15.31
C ARG A 4 11.23 32.41 -15.62
N GLN A 5 12.35 33.02 -15.99
CA GLN A 5 13.54 32.30 -16.45
C GLN A 5 14.36 31.53 -15.38
N PRO A 6 14.55 32.01 -14.13
CA PRO A 6 15.42 31.32 -13.18
C PRO A 6 14.83 29.99 -12.69
N LEU A 7 13.52 29.95 -12.44
CA LEU A 7 12.79 28.73 -12.04
C LEU A 7 12.82 27.64 -13.13
N ALA A 8 12.74 28.02 -14.41
CA ALA A 8 12.80 27.06 -15.51
C ALA A 8 14.19 26.41 -15.65
N LYS A 9 15.27 27.19 -15.42
CA LYS A 9 16.65 26.69 -15.41
C LYS A 9 16.91 25.73 -14.24
N VAL A 10 16.50 26.12 -13.03
CA VAL A 10 16.63 25.27 -11.82
C VAL A 10 15.80 23.99 -11.95
N LYS A 11 14.57 24.08 -12.47
CA LYS A 11 13.72 22.92 -12.77
C LYS A 11 14.40 21.98 -13.77
N GLY A 12 15.10 22.50 -14.77
CA GLY A 12 15.84 21.68 -15.74
C GLY A 12 16.99 20.87 -15.12
N TRP A 13 17.63 21.40 -14.07
CA TRP A 13 18.74 20.76 -13.35
C TRP A 13 18.27 19.73 -12.34
N LEU A 14 17.16 19.99 -11.63
CA LEU A 14 16.63 19.11 -10.59
C LEU A 14 15.62 18.07 -11.12
N ARG A 15 15.14 18.20 -12.36
CA ARG A 15 14.15 17.26 -12.92
C ARG A 15 14.80 15.91 -13.19
N ILE A 16 14.42 14.92 -12.39
CA ILE A 16 14.72 13.51 -12.63
C ILE A 16 14.04 13.07 -13.94
N ARG A 17 14.84 12.94 -15.00
CA ARG A 17 14.36 12.55 -16.33
C ARG A 17 14.07 11.05 -16.41
N ASN A 18 14.87 10.24 -15.71
CA ASN A 18 14.73 8.79 -15.69
C ASN A 18 13.39 8.38 -15.04
N HIS A 19 12.60 7.60 -15.78
CA HIS A 19 11.29 7.12 -15.35
C HIS A 19 11.38 6.19 -14.12
N LEU A 20 12.33 5.26 -14.15
CA LEU A 20 12.57 4.31 -13.08
C LEU A 20 12.99 5.03 -11.78
N ALA A 21 13.87 6.02 -11.88
CA ALA A 21 14.29 6.79 -10.72
C ALA A 21 13.15 7.56 -10.06
N ARG A 22 12.17 8.05 -10.84
CA ARG A 22 10.95 8.67 -10.28
C ARG A 22 10.04 7.65 -9.61
N GLN A 23 9.89 6.46 -10.19
CA GLN A 23 9.11 5.37 -9.58
C GLN A 23 9.75 4.90 -8.27
N CYS A 24 11.06 4.63 -8.25
CA CYS A 24 11.77 4.25 -7.02
C CYS A 24 11.67 5.32 -5.94
N LEU A 25 11.75 6.60 -6.30
CA LEU A 25 11.61 7.70 -5.36
C LEU A 25 10.17 7.79 -4.80
N ALA A 26 9.15 7.58 -5.65
CA ALA A 26 7.75 7.55 -5.23
C ALA A 26 7.46 6.37 -4.32
N GLU A 27 7.95 5.16 -4.65
CA GLU A 27 7.84 3.96 -3.80
C GLU A 27 8.54 4.18 -2.45
N PHE A 28 9.77 4.70 -2.46
CA PHE A 28 10.51 5.00 -1.24
C PHE A 28 9.75 6.00 -0.35
N LEU A 29 9.27 7.11 -0.93
CA LEU A 29 8.48 8.11 -0.20
C LEU A 29 7.16 7.54 0.29
N GLY A 30 6.45 6.74 -0.52
CA GLY A 30 5.19 6.12 -0.16
C GLY A 30 5.34 5.13 1.00
N VAL A 31 6.35 4.26 0.93
CA VAL A 31 6.67 3.30 2.00
C VAL A 31 7.19 4.03 3.25
N PHE A 32 8.04 5.04 3.09
CA PHE A 32 8.54 5.85 4.21
C PHE A 32 7.38 6.51 4.94
N VAL A 33 6.48 7.16 4.21
CA VAL A 33 5.27 7.79 4.73
C VAL A 33 4.43 6.73 5.42
N LEU A 34 4.00 5.67 4.73
CA LEU A 34 3.22 4.57 5.31
C LEU A 34 3.80 4.06 6.63
N LEU A 35 5.09 3.70 6.64
CA LEU A 35 5.77 3.15 7.81
C LEU A 35 5.86 4.15 8.95
N PHE A 36 6.23 5.39 8.65
CA PHE A 36 6.36 6.45 9.64
C PHE A 36 5.04 6.66 10.40
N LEU A 37 3.92 6.42 9.73
CA LEU A 37 2.58 6.68 10.20
C LEU A 37 1.97 5.52 10.96
N THR A 38 2.05 4.32 10.39
CA THR A 38 1.60 3.12 11.05
C THR A 38 2.39 2.88 12.33
N GLN A 39 3.73 3.05 12.28
CA GLN A 39 4.56 2.88 13.46
C GLN A 39 4.36 4.02 14.48
N GLY A 40 4.19 5.27 14.03
CA GLY A 40 3.93 6.41 14.93
C GLY A 40 2.63 6.26 15.73
N ALA A 41 1.56 5.77 15.09
CA ALA A 41 0.29 5.49 15.75
C ALA A 41 0.39 4.38 16.81
N VAL A 42 1.10 3.29 16.47
CA VAL A 42 1.33 2.18 17.41
C VAL A 42 2.22 2.65 18.56
N ALA A 43 3.28 3.40 18.28
CA ALA A 43 4.14 3.98 19.31
C ALA A 43 3.34 4.86 20.29
N GLN A 44 2.45 5.72 19.78
CA GLN A 44 1.61 6.57 20.63
C GLN A 44 0.67 5.77 21.54
N ALA A 45 0.05 4.71 21.03
CA ALA A 45 -0.83 3.84 21.83
C ALA A 45 -0.05 3.09 22.91
N VAL A 46 1.07 2.45 22.55
CA VAL A 46 1.89 1.62 23.45
C VAL A 46 2.55 2.47 24.52
N THR A 47 3.26 3.54 24.14
CA THR A 47 4.02 4.38 25.10
C THR A 47 3.13 5.19 26.03
N SER A 48 1.87 5.43 25.67
CA SER A 48 0.91 6.13 26.54
C SER A 48 0.11 5.21 27.46
N GLY A 49 0.34 3.89 27.42
CA GLY A 49 -0.48 2.91 28.14
C GLY A 49 -1.95 2.99 27.74
N GLU A 50 -2.21 3.12 26.44
CA GLU A 50 -3.52 3.31 25.80
C GLU A 50 -4.29 4.61 26.12
N ASN A 51 -3.73 5.53 26.92
CA ASN A 51 -4.41 6.79 27.29
C ASN A 51 -4.46 7.84 26.17
N LYS A 52 -3.56 7.75 25.19
CA LYS A 52 -3.49 8.68 24.04
C LYS A 52 -3.69 7.97 22.69
N GLY A 53 -4.02 6.68 22.71
CA GLY A 53 -4.35 5.88 21.54
C GLY A 53 -4.73 4.47 21.95
N ASN A 54 -5.80 3.93 21.39
CA ASN A 54 -6.28 2.57 21.58
C ASN A 54 -6.28 1.78 20.25
N PHE A 55 -6.69 0.52 20.31
CA PHE A 55 -6.81 -0.37 19.16
C PHE A 55 -7.48 0.26 17.92
N PHE A 56 -8.62 0.92 18.12
CA PHE A 56 -9.32 1.61 17.04
C PHE A 56 -8.48 2.75 16.44
N THR A 57 -7.87 3.59 17.29
CA THR A 57 -7.03 4.69 16.80
C THR A 57 -5.75 4.21 16.12
N MET A 58 -5.20 3.05 16.48
CA MET A 58 -4.04 2.48 15.79
C MET A 58 -4.38 2.12 14.34
N PHE A 59 -5.55 1.53 14.10
CA PHE A 59 -5.99 1.15 12.75
C PHE A 59 -6.49 2.34 11.94
N LEU A 60 -7.20 3.27 12.61
CA LEU A 60 -7.64 4.51 12.00
C LEU A 60 -6.44 5.39 11.62
N ALA A 61 -5.43 5.51 12.48
CA ALA A 61 -4.22 6.29 12.19
C ALA A 61 -3.29 5.58 11.20
N GLY A 62 -3.25 4.24 11.17
CA GLY A 62 -2.64 3.50 10.06
C GLY A 62 -3.30 3.79 8.71
N SER A 63 -4.58 4.17 8.72
CA SER A 63 -5.37 4.51 7.53
C SER A 63 -5.35 6.01 7.18
N LEU A 64 -5.26 6.91 8.18
CA LEU A 64 -5.30 8.39 8.04
C LEU A 64 -3.92 9.06 8.02
N ALA A 65 -2.93 8.35 8.54
CA ALA A 65 -1.52 8.41 8.26
C ALA A 65 -1.01 9.74 7.64
N VAL A 66 -1.23 9.98 6.35
CA VAL A 66 -0.42 10.92 5.54
C VAL A 66 -0.36 12.36 6.05
N MET A 67 -1.36 12.84 6.82
CA MET A 67 -1.52 14.28 7.08
C MET A 67 -0.77 14.82 8.31
N VAL A 68 -0.58 14.02 9.38
CA VAL A 68 -0.17 14.57 10.70
C VAL A 68 1.31 14.34 11.00
N ALA A 69 1.90 13.24 10.57
CA ALA A 69 3.18 12.86 11.14
C ALA A 69 4.40 13.55 10.50
N ILE A 70 4.21 14.23 9.35
CA ILE A 70 5.19 15.22 8.86
C ILE A 70 5.42 16.33 9.91
N TYR A 71 4.48 16.55 10.84
CA TYR A 71 4.60 17.57 11.89
C TYR A 71 5.18 17.08 13.24
N VAL A 72 5.37 15.77 13.48
CA VAL A 72 5.52 15.24 14.86
C VAL A 72 6.77 14.36 15.10
N SER A 73 7.61 14.07 14.10
CA SER A 73 8.73 13.09 14.20
C SER A 73 9.87 13.39 15.17
N GLY A 74 9.88 14.50 15.89
CA GLY A 74 11.02 14.92 16.72
C GLY A 74 11.15 14.26 18.09
N ASN A 75 10.11 13.59 18.62
CA ASN A 75 10.04 13.24 20.06
C ASN A 75 9.88 11.73 20.39
N VAL A 76 9.83 10.84 19.39
CA VAL A 76 9.51 9.41 19.63
C VAL A 76 10.67 8.66 20.31
N SER A 77 11.92 9.04 20.04
CA SER A 77 13.12 8.37 20.59
C SER A 77 13.26 8.54 22.11
N ASP A 78 12.92 9.71 22.65
CA ASP A 78 12.99 9.98 24.09
C ASP A 78 11.85 9.29 24.85
N ALA A 79 10.65 9.23 24.26
CA ALA A 79 9.53 8.50 24.82
C ALA A 79 9.82 6.99 24.92
N LEU A 80 10.46 6.42 23.91
CA LEU A 80 10.85 5.00 23.89
C LEU A 80 11.87 4.69 25.00
N GLN A 81 12.90 5.54 25.15
CA GLN A 81 13.90 5.38 26.21
C GLN A 81 13.30 5.52 27.61
N ASN A 82 12.39 6.48 27.82
CA ASN A 82 11.72 6.67 29.10
C ASN A 82 10.83 5.47 29.49
N TYR A 83 10.09 4.90 28.52
CA TYR A 83 9.21 3.74 28.75
C TYR A 83 10.01 2.45 29.01
N THR A 84 11.08 2.22 28.26
CA THR A 84 11.87 0.98 28.31
C THR A 84 13.00 1.02 29.36
N GLY A 85 13.35 2.20 29.87
CA GLY A 85 14.54 2.38 30.70
C GLY A 85 15.84 2.05 29.96
N GLY A 86 15.82 2.09 28.62
CA GLY A 86 16.94 1.71 27.75
C GLY A 86 17.02 0.22 27.41
N ASN A 87 16.13 -0.64 27.94
CA ASN A 87 16.12 -2.06 27.63
C ASN A 87 15.08 -2.41 26.56
N LEU A 88 15.53 -2.61 25.33
CA LEU A 88 14.68 -2.83 24.15
C LEU A 88 14.32 -4.32 24.01
N THR A 89 13.09 -4.70 24.38
CA THR A 89 12.64 -6.10 24.38
C THR A 89 11.63 -6.40 23.26
N VAL A 90 11.63 -7.67 22.80
CA VAL A 90 10.74 -8.17 21.72
C VAL A 90 9.50 -8.85 22.28
N THR A 91 9.59 -9.40 23.49
CA THR A 91 8.49 -10.07 24.19
C THR A 91 8.33 -9.53 25.61
N GLY A 92 7.18 -9.79 26.23
CA GLY A 92 6.86 -9.38 27.60
C GLY A 92 6.04 -8.08 27.72
N PRO A 93 5.72 -7.65 28.95
CA PRO A 93 4.75 -6.57 29.20
C PRO A 93 5.22 -5.16 28.83
N ARG A 94 6.50 -5.00 28.48
CA ARG A 94 7.09 -3.73 28.03
C ARG A 94 7.78 -3.87 26.67
N GLU A 95 7.38 -4.86 25.89
CA GLU A 95 7.93 -5.03 24.54
C GLU A 95 7.61 -3.83 23.66
N THR A 96 8.56 -3.49 22.80
CA THR A 96 8.47 -2.34 21.90
C THR A 96 8.81 -2.68 20.46
N ALA A 97 9.11 -3.96 20.17
CA ALA A 97 9.45 -4.39 18.83
C ALA A 97 8.21 -4.38 17.91
N SER A 98 7.01 -4.61 18.48
CA SER A 98 5.74 -4.60 17.75
C SER A 98 5.36 -3.22 17.18
N ILE A 99 6.00 -2.15 17.68
CA ILE A 99 5.90 -0.79 17.14
C ILE A 99 6.43 -0.72 15.71
N PHE A 100 7.32 -1.63 15.31
CA PHE A 100 8.01 -1.57 14.03
C PHE A 100 7.58 -2.68 13.07
N ALA A 101 7.57 -3.93 13.56
CA ALA A 101 7.21 -5.11 12.79
C ALA A 101 6.09 -5.86 13.52
N THR A 102 5.35 -6.73 12.82
CA THR A 102 4.24 -7.43 13.47
C THR A 102 4.69 -8.72 14.15
N TYR A 103 3.98 -9.10 15.19
CA TYR A 103 4.17 -10.35 15.91
C TYR A 103 2.81 -11.02 16.11
N PRO A 104 2.76 -12.36 16.11
CA PRO A 104 1.51 -13.08 16.25
C PRO A 104 1.04 -13.01 17.70
N ALA A 105 -0.28 -13.01 17.90
CA ALA A 105 -0.87 -13.17 19.23
C ALA A 105 -0.39 -14.49 19.87
N PRO A 106 -0.28 -14.57 21.21
CA PRO A 106 0.32 -15.75 21.88
C PRO A 106 -0.35 -17.09 21.59
N TYR A 107 -1.64 -17.07 21.23
CA TYR A 107 -2.44 -18.26 20.91
C TYR A 107 -2.36 -18.68 19.43
N LEU A 108 -1.75 -17.87 18.56
CA LEU A 108 -1.78 -18.09 17.12
C LEU A 108 -0.68 -19.05 16.68
N SER A 109 -1.07 -20.12 15.98
CA SER A 109 -0.12 -21.03 15.33
C SER A 109 0.42 -20.42 14.03
N LEU A 110 1.62 -20.84 13.61
CA LEU A 110 2.21 -20.41 12.34
C LEU A 110 1.28 -20.71 11.14
N ASN A 111 0.64 -21.88 11.14
CA ASN A 111 -0.26 -22.29 10.06
C ASN A 111 -1.50 -21.38 9.98
N ASN A 112 -2.10 -21.06 11.13
CA ASN A 112 -3.25 -20.17 11.18
C ASN A 112 -2.86 -18.74 10.80
N GLY A 113 -1.71 -18.25 11.28
CA GLY A 113 -1.19 -16.94 10.90
C GLY A 113 -0.80 -16.85 9.42
N PHE A 114 -0.28 -17.94 8.84
CA PHE A 114 -0.02 -18.01 7.41
C PHE A 114 -1.31 -17.89 6.60
N LEU A 115 -2.34 -18.68 6.96
CA LEU A 115 -3.65 -18.61 6.30
C LEU A 115 -4.30 -17.24 6.45
N ASP A 116 -4.24 -16.65 7.64
CA ASP A 116 -4.73 -15.30 7.93
C ASP A 116 -4.10 -14.26 6.99
N GLN A 117 -2.78 -14.31 6.79
CA GLN A 117 -2.07 -13.40 5.89
C GLN A 117 -2.33 -13.66 4.41
N VAL A 118 -2.50 -14.93 4.00
CA VAL A 118 -2.93 -15.27 2.63
C VAL A 118 -4.32 -14.68 2.36
N LEU A 119 -5.27 -14.88 3.26
CA LEU A 119 -6.65 -14.41 3.11
C LEU A 119 -6.74 -12.89 3.13
N GLY A 120 -6.14 -12.24 4.13
CA GLY A 120 -6.15 -10.79 4.23
C GLY A 120 -5.54 -10.11 3.01
N THR A 121 -4.41 -10.64 2.52
CA THR A 121 -3.75 -10.07 1.33
C THR A 121 -4.52 -10.38 0.05
N GLY A 122 -5.14 -11.56 -0.04
CA GLY A 122 -6.02 -11.91 -1.16
C GLY A 122 -7.21 -10.97 -1.28
N ILE A 123 -7.89 -10.68 -0.16
CA ILE A 123 -8.99 -9.72 -0.10
C ILE A 123 -8.53 -8.31 -0.49
N LEU A 124 -7.37 -7.88 0.02
CA LEU A 124 -6.78 -6.60 -0.33
C LEU A 124 -6.55 -6.49 -1.85
N ILE A 125 -5.92 -7.50 -2.47
CA ILE A 125 -5.63 -7.49 -3.90
C ILE A 125 -6.91 -7.54 -4.74
N VAL A 126 -7.88 -8.39 -4.39
CA VAL A 126 -9.17 -8.44 -5.10
C VAL A 126 -9.86 -7.08 -5.04
N GLY A 127 -9.92 -6.46 -3.86
CA GLY A 127 -10.55 -5.16 -3.66
C GLY A 127 -9.81 -4.03 -4.40
N THR A 128 -8.47 -3.99 -4.34
CA THR A 128 -7.68 -2.99 -5.06
C THR A 128 -7.83 -3.13 -6.58
N LEU A 129 -7.79 -4.35 -7.11
CA LEU A 129 -8.05 -4.59 -8.54
C LEU A 129 -9.46 -4.14 -8.92
N ALA A 130 -10.46 -4.43 -8.10
CA ALA A 130 -11.83 -4.00 -8.35
C ALA A 130 -11.99 -2.46 -8.36
N ILE A 131 -11.27 -1.75 -7.49
CA ILE A 131 -11.29 -0.27 -7.42
C ILE A 131 -10.57 0.36 -8.61
N VAL A 132 -9.44 -0.20 -9.04
CA VAL A 132 -8.57 0.37 -10.08
C VAL A 132 -9.01 -0.02 -11.50
N ASP A 133 -9.72 -1.15 -11.66
CA ASP A 133 -10.20 -1.58 -12.97
C ASP A 133 -11.26 -0.63 -13.54
N THR A 134 -10.89 0.10 -14.58
CA THR A 134 -11.72 1.12 -15.23
C THR A 134 -12.94 0.54 -15.95
N ARG A 135 -13.00 -0.79 -16.13
CA ARG A 135 -14.15 -1.49 -16.71
C ARG A 135 -15.26 -1.74 -15.69
N ASN A 136 -14.94 -1.67 -14.39
CA ASN A 136 -15.94 -1.72 -13.33
C ASN A 136 -16.67 -0.39 -13.20
N LYS A 137 -17.78 -0.40 -12.45
CA LYS A 137 -18.35 0.85 -11.91
C LYS A 137 -17.37 1.44 -10.90
N GLY A 138 -16.57 2.39 -11.36
CA GLY A 138 -15.53 3.01 -10.56
C GLY A 138 -16.08 3.85 -9.41
N VAL A 139 -15.20 4.10 -8.44
CA VAL A 139 -15.42 5.16 -7.45
C VAL A 139 -15.24 6.53 -8.10
N PRO A 140 -15.77 7.62 -7.51
CA PRO A 140 -15.56 8.97 -8.05
C PRO A 140 -14.06 9.28 -8.21
N ALA A 141 -13.70 9.90 -9.33
CA ALA A 141 -12.31 10.16 -9.68
C ALA A 141 -11.55 10.90 -8.57
N GLY A 142 -10.38 10.39 -8.22
CA GLY A 142 -9.53 10.92 -7.14
C GLY A 142 -9.83 10.36 -5.74
N LEU A 143 -10.90 9.58 -5.58
CA LEU A 143 -11.24 8.89 -4.31
C LEU A 143 -10.77 7.42 -4.26
N GLU A 144 -10.11 6.93 -5.30
CA GLU A 144 -9.54 5.58 -5.35
C GLU A 144 -8.61 5.30 -4.16
N PRO A 145 -7.67 6.21 -3.78
CA PRO A 145 -6.82 6.00 -2.61
C PRO A 145 -7.61 5.97 -1.29
N VAL A 146 -8.70 6.73 -1.19
CA VAL A 146 -9.57 6.74 0.00
C VAL A 146 -10.32 5.41 0.11
N ALA A 147 -10.85 4.88 -1.00
CA ALA A 147 -11.50 3.58 -1.03
C ALA A 147 -10.55 2.44 -0.64
N VAL A 148 -9.30 2.47 -1.13
CA VAL A 148 -8.26 1.52 -0.73
C VAL A 148 -7.91 1.66 0.76
N GLY A 149 -7.81 2.88 1.29
CA GLY A 149 -7.59 3.12 2.72
C GLY A 149 -8.71 2.57 3.59
N LEU A 150 -9.97 2.75 3.19
CA LEU A 150 -11.13 2.18 3.87
C LEU A 150 -11.17 0.64 3.81
N LEU A 151 -10.71 0.05 2.69
CA LEU A 151 -10.54 -1.39 2.56
C LEU A 151 -9.50 -1.92 3.54
N ILE A 152 -8.34 -1.27 3.63
CA ILE A 152 -7.28 -1.62 4.60
C ILE A 152 -7.81 -1.50 6.04
N LEU A 153 -8.57 -0.44 6.34
CA LEU A 153 -9.21 -0.26 7.66
C LEU A 153 -10.17 -1.40 7.98
N ALA A 154 -11.02 -1.80 7.02
CA ALA A 154 -11.96 -2.90 7.19
C ALA A 154 -11.23 -4.24 7.44
N ILE A 155 -10.14 -4.50 6.73
CA ILE A 155 -9.30 -5.68 6.94
C ILE A 155 -8.63 -5.62 8.33
N GLY A 156 -8.10 -4.47 8.73
CA GLY A 156 -7.49 -4.28 10.04
C GLY A 156 -8.47 -4.54 11.19
N LEU A 157 -9.69 -4.00 11.11
CA LEU A 157 -10.72 -4.20 12.13
C LEU A 157 -11.26 -5.64 12.20
N SER A 158 -11.23 -6.38 11.09
CA SER A 158 -11.78 -7.75 11.02
C SER A 158 -10.74 -8.85 11.26
N LEU A 159 -9.54 -8.72 10.70
CA LEU A 159 -8.49 -9.74 10.73
C LEU A 159 -7.26 -9.33 11.55
N GLY A 160 -7.18 -8.07 12.00
CA GLY A 160 -5.96 -7.54 12.60
C GLY A 160 -5.61 -8.07 14.00
N VAL A 161 -6.55 -8.68 14.71
CA VAL A 161 -6.34 -9.19 16.08
C VAL A 161 -5.35 -10.36 16.12
N ASN A 162 -5.29 -11.16 15.07
CA ASN A 162 -4.44 -12.36 15.04
C ASN A 162 -2.95 -12.00 15.02
N CYS A 163 -2.54 -11.16 14.09
CA CYS A 163 -1.12 -10.87 13.86
C CYS A 163 -0.83 -9.46 13.30
N GLY A 164 -1.76 -8.52 13.46
CA GLY A 164 -1.54 -7.11 13.10
C GLY A 164 -1.57 -6.81 11.60
N TYR A 165 -2.13 -7.71 10.77
CA TYR A 165 -2.37 -7.55 9.33
C TYR A 165 -1.21 -6.83 8.58
N PRO A 166 0.02 -7.39 8.57
CA PRO A 166 1.11 -6.76 7.84
C PRO A 166 0.80 -6.63 6.34
N LEU A 167 0.19 -7.65 5.71
CA LEU A 167 -0.28 -7.68 4.30
C LEU A 167 0.77 -7.32 3.22
N ASN A 168 1.99 -6.95 3.63
CA ASN A 168 3.01 -6.35 2.81
C ASN A 168 4.39 -6.76 3.37
N PRO A 169 5.23 -7.47 2.58
CA PRO A 169 6.55 -7.89 3.02
C PRO A 169 7.48 -6.73 3.41
N ALA A 170 7.46 -5.61 2.68
CA ALA A 170 8.30 -4.44 2.98
C ALA A 170 7.86 -3.74 4.27
N ARG A 171 6.56 -3.75 4.57
CA ARG A 171 5.99 -3.17 5.81
C ARG A 171 6.46 -3.89 7.07
N ASP A 172 6.85 -5.16 6.95
CA ASP A 172 7.30 -5.97 8.08
C ASP A 172 8.83 -6.15 8.09
N LEU A 173 9.42 -6.64 6.99
CA LEU A 173 10.83 -7.03 6.95
C LEU A 173 11.79 -5.84 7.10
N GLY A 174 11.48 -4.70 6.49
CA GLY A 174 12.31 -3.50 6.58
C GLY A 174 12.44 -2.99 8.02
N PRO A 175 11.32 -2.68 8.70
CA PRO A 175 11.35 -2.31 10.11
C PRO A 175 11.90 -3.39 11.05
N ARG A 176 11.73 -4.68 10.73
CA ARG A 176 12.32 -5.80 11.49
C ARG A 176 13.84 -5.83 11.40
N LEU A 177 14.40 -5.57 10.23
CA LEU A 177 15.85 -5.42 10.04
C LEU A 177 16.36 -4.20 10.81
N PHE A 178 15.60 -3.11 10.84
CA PHE A 178 15.93 -1.95 11.66
C PHE A 178 16.00 -2.30 13.15
N THR A 179 14.97 -2.93 13.72
CA THR A 179 14.98 -3.29 15.14
C THR A 179 16.07 -4.28 15.50
N TYR A 180 16.41 -5.20 14.59
CA TYR A 180 17.56 -6.10 14.74
C TYR A 180 18.87 -5.34 15.00
N VAL A 181 19.16 -4.33 14.19
CA VAL A 181 20.41 -3.55 14.30
C VAL A 181 20.33 -2.43 15.35
N ALA A 182 19.14 -1.94 15.66
CA ALA A 182 18.91 -0.80 16.55
C ALA A 182 18.92 -1.17 18.05
N GLY A 183 19.06 -2.45 18.39
CA GLY A 183 19.31 -2.89 19.77
C GLY A 183 18.37 -3.97 20.32
N TRP A 184 17.29 -4.33 19.62
CA TRP A 184 16.43 -5.46 20.03
C TRP A 184 17.08 -6.83 19.76
N GLY A 185 18.07 -6.88 18.85
CA GLY A 185 18.88 -8.06 18.61
C GLY A 185 18.14 -9.20 17.90
N PRO A 186 18.69 -10.44 17.92
CA PRO A 186 18.21 -11.56 17.10
C PRO A 186 16.84 -12.10 17.50
N GLU A 187 16.30 -11.71 18.65
CA GLU A 187 14.99 -12.15 19.13
C GLU A 187 13.87 -11.72 18.16
N VAL A 188 14.03 -10.62 17.43
CA VAL A 188 13.06 -10.14 16.41
C VAL A 188 12.80 -11.14 15.29
N PHE A 189 13.73 -12.09 15.06
CA PHE A 189 13.58 -13.17 14.08
C PHE A 189 13.23 -14.53 14.72
N ARG A 190 13.24 -14.64 16.05
CA ARG A 190 12.93 -15.88 16.78
C ARG A 190 11.56 -15.87 17.44
N ALA A 191 11.07 -14.70 17.83
CA ALA A 191 9.77 -14.53 18.46
C ALA A 191 8.62 -15.10 17.59
N GLY A 192 7.57 -15.61 18.24
CA GLY A 192 6.42 -16.20 17.56
C GLY A 192 6.75 -17.48 16.79
N ASN A 193 7.65 -18.32 17.32
CA ASN A 193 8.14 -19.55 16.68
C ASN A 193 8.83 -19.30 15.32
N GLY A 194 9.56 -18.18 15.21
CA GLY A 194 10.18 -17.77 13.95
C GLY A 194 9.19 -17.11 12.99
N TRP A 195 8.36 -16.20 13.50
CA TRP A 195 7.28 -15.57 12.74
C TRP A 195 7.70 -14.82 11.46
N TRP A 196 8.92 -14.27 11.43
CA TRP A 196 9.40 -13.29 10.43
C TRP A 196 9.15 -13.64 8.96
N TRP A 197 9.14 -14.93 8.60
CA TRP A 197 8.96 -15.36 7.21
C TRP A 197 7.49 -15.36 6.79
N VAL A 198 6.54 -15.44 7.74
CA VAL A 198 5.11 -15.49 7.44
C VAL A 198 4.65 -14.16 6.80
N PRO A 199 4.92 -12.96 7.35
CA PRO A 199 4.61 -11.68 6.71
C PRO A 199 5.35 -11.43 5.38
N VAL A 200 6.34 -12.25 5.03
CA VAL A 200 7.07 -12.15 3.77
C VAL A 200 6.46 -13.06 2.71
N VAL A 201 6.24 -14.33 3.04
CA VAL A 201 5.80 -15.34 2.06
C VAL A 201 4.28 -15.35 1.89
N ALA A 202 3.53 -15.29 2.99
CA ALA A 202 2.06 -15.41 2.94
C ALA A 202 1.40 -14.30 2.12
N PRO A 203 1.81 -13.01 2.22
CA PRO A 203 1.24 -11.96 1.37
C PRO A 203 1.51 -12.17 -0.12
N LEU A 204 2.67 -12.69 -0.51
CA LEU A 204 2.97 -12.97 -1.92
C LEU A 204 2.06 -14.08 -2.47
N VAL A 205 1.82 -15.12 -1.67
CA VAL A 205 0.87 -16.19 -2.01
C VAL A 205 -0.56 -15.63 -2.09
N GLY A 206 -0.97 -14.86 -1.08
CA GLY A 206 -2.28 -14.21 -1.05
C GLY A 206 -2.52 -13.29 -2.24
N ALA A 207 -1.52 -12.49 -2.63
CA ALA A 207 -1.61 -11.60 -3.77
C ALA A 207 -1.75 -12.34 -5.10
N THR A 208 -1.02 -13.46 -5.25
CA THR A 208 -1.11 -14.32 -6.43
C THR A 208 -2.50 -14.95 -6.54
N LEU A 209 -2.99 -15.53 -5.45
CA LEU A 209 -4.33 -16.14 -5.40
C LEU A 209 -5.44 -15.09 -5.60
N GLY A 210 -5.35 -13.95 -4.92
CA GLY A 210 -6.31 -12.85 -5.07
C GLY A 210 -6.38 -12.32 -6.50
N THR A 211 -5.23 -12.16 -7.16
CA THR A 211 -5.18 -11.77 -8.58
C THR A 211 -5.87 -12.83 -9.46
N ALA A 212 -5.55 -14.11 -9.27
CA ALA A 212 -6.17 -15.19 -10.04
C ALA A 212 -7.70 -15.23 -9.83
N THR A 213 -8.15 -15.07 -8.58
CA THR A 213 -9.58 -14.99 -8.24
C THR A 213 -10.26 -13.80 -8.93
N TYR A 214 -9.66 -12.61 -8.90
CA TYR A 214 -10.20 -11.43 -9.57
C TYR A 214 -10.31 -11.64 -11.08
N GLN A 215 -9.27 -12.20 -11.70
CA GLN A 215 -9.26 -12.46 -13.15
C GLN A 215 -10.40 -13.42 -13.52
N LEU A 216 -10.50 -14.56 -12.82
CA LEU A 216 -11.48 -15.60 -13.12
C LEU A 216 -12.92 -15.15 -12.87
N LEU A 217 -13.17 -14.44 -11.77
CA LEU A 217 -14.53 -14.11 -11.34
C LEU A 217 -15.04 -12.77 -11.88
N VAL A 218 -14.15 -11.82 -12.14
CA VAL A 218 -14.54 -10.46 -12.57
C VAL A 218 -14.01 -10.18 -13.96
N ALA A 219 -12.70 -10.25 -14.17
CA ALA A 219 -12.11 -9.75 -15.41
C ALA A 219 -12.56 -10.51 -16.67
N LEU A 220 -12.75 -11.83 -16.57
CA LEU A 220 -13.28 -12.67 -17.66
C LEU A 220 -14.76 -12.43 -17.97
N HIS A 221 -15.50 -11.75 -17.10
CA HIS A 221 -16.93 -11.47 -17.26
C HIS A 221 -17.21 -10.05 -17.75
N HIS A 222 -16.17 -9.26 -18.02
CA HIS A 222 -16.34 -7.98 -18.69
C HIS A 222 -16.88 -8.20 -20.11
N PRO A 223 -17.82 -7.37 -20.58
CA PRO A 223 -18.25 -7.44 -21.97
C PRO A 223 -17.04 -7.21 -22.88
N GLU A 224 -16.93 -8.01 -23.94
CA GLU A 224 -15.95 -7.75 -24.98
C GLU A 224 -16.18 -6.34 -25.52
N GLU A 225 -15.11 -5.55 -25.66
CA GLU A 225 -15.22 -4.25 -26.32
C GLU A 225 -15.83 -4.49 -27.70
N SER A 226 -16.99 -3.90 -27.95
CA SER A 226 -17.64 -4.03 -29.24
C SER A 226 -16.80 -3.25 -30.27
N GLU A 227 -15.90 -3.93 -30.96
CA GLU A 227 -15.49 -3.57 -32.32
C GLU A 227 -16.65 -3.88 -33.27
N PRO A 228 -17.58 -2.92 -33.48
CA PRO A 228 -18.02 -2.72 -34.85
C PRO A 228 -18.35 -1.26 -35.21
N ALA A 229 -18.18 -0.28 -34.33
CA ALA A 229 -18.51 1.12 -34.67
C ALA A 229 -17.38 1.81 -35.47
N GLN A 230 -16.13 1.67 -35.02
CA GLN A 230 -14.97 2.29 -35.69
C GLN A 230 -14.62 1.61 -37.01
N ASP A 231 -14.74 0.29 -37.09
CA ASP A 231 -14.52 -0.44 -38.34
C ASP A 231 -15.60 -0.18 -39.38
N LEU A 232 -16.85 0.02 -38.95
CA LEU A 232 -17.93 0.40 -39.84
C LEU A 232 -17.79 1.86 -40.30
N GLU A 233 -17.40 2.79 -39.42
CA GLU A 233 -17.11 4.18 -39.81
C GLU A 233 -15.92 4.26 -40.77
N PHE A 234 -14.85 3.48 -40.51
CA PHE A 234 -13.69 3.38 -41.38
C PHE A 234 -14.02 2.71 -42.72
N ALA A 235 -14.83 1.64 -42.71
CA ALA A 235 -15.29 0.98 -43.91
C ALA A 235 -16.23 1.87 -44.74
N LEU A 236 -17.15 2.59 -44.10
CA LEU A 236 -18.05 3.56 -44.74
C LEU A 236 -17.28 4.76 -45.29
N HIS A 237 -16.28 5.26 -44.57
CA HIS A 237 -15.41 6.33 -45.05
C HIS A 237 -14.57 5.87 -46.25
N LYS A 238 -14.02 4.65 -46.19
CA LYS A 238 -13.28 4.05 -47.31
C LYS A 238 -14.16 3.81 -48.54
N ALA A 239 -15.41 3.38 -48.34
CA ALA A 239 -16.40 3.21 -49.42
C ALA A 239 -16.78 4.57 -50.05
N SER A 240 -17.03 5.60 -49.23
CA SER A 240 -17.31 6.97 -49.68
C SER A 240 -16.18 7.56 -50.53
N VAL A 241 -14.92 7.31 -50.14
CA VAL A 241 -13.74 7.78 -50.88
C VAL A 241 -13.57 7.04 -52.22
N LEU A 242 -14.00 5.78 -52.31
CA LEU A 242 -13.96 4.99 -53.55
C LEU A 242 -15.10 5.33 -54.52
N GLU A 243 -16.26 5.76 -54.01
CA GLU A 243 -17.42 6.13 -54.83
C GLU A 243 -17.36 7.56 -55.39
N THR A 244 -16.37 8.39 -55.02
CA THR A 244 -16.26 9.75 -55.55
C THR A 244 -15.76 9.71 -57.01
N PRO A 245 -16.59 10.03 -58.01
CA PRO A 245 -16.16 9.95 -59.41
C PRO A 245 -15.12 11.04 -59.69
N ALA A 246 -14.16 10.75 -60.58
CA ALA A 246 -13.10 11.67 -60.98
C ALA A 246 -13.59 13.01 -61.59
N SER A 247 -14.89 13.16 -61.83
CA SER A 247 -15.51 14.37 -62.41
C SER A 247 -15.66 15.55 -61.45
N VAL A 248 -15.46 15.39 -60.15
CA VAL A 248 -15.65 16.49 -59.16
C VAL A 248 -14.34 17.22 -58.80
N ARG A 249 -13.17 16.72 -59.21
CA ARG A 249 -11.86 17.29 -58.85
C ARG A 249 -11.35 18.45 -59.74
N LEU A 250 -12.15 18.96 -60.68
CA LEU A 250 -11.71 19.99 -61.65
C LEU A 250 -12.50 21.31 -61.65
N SER A 251 -13.25 21.65 -60.58
CA SER A 251 -13.99 22.91 -60.55
C SER A 251 -14.02 23.65 -59.20
N GLN A 252 -12.89 23.68 -58.48
CA GLN A 252 -12.60 24.72 -57.48
C GLN A 252 -11.12 25.13 -57.55
#